data_AF-A0A368L1D9-F1
#
_entry.id   AF-A0A368L1D9-F1
#
_cell.length_a   1.000
_cell.length_b   1.000
_cell.length_c   1.000
_cell.angle_alpha   90.00
_cell.angle_beta   90.00
_cell.angle_gamma   90.00
#
_symmetry.space_group_name_H-M   'P 1'
#
loop_
_entity.id
_entity.type
_entity.pdbx_description
1 polymer ?
#
loop_
_entity_poly.entity_id
_entity_poly.type
_entity_poly.pdbx_seq_one_letter_code
_entity_poly.pdbx_strand_id
1 'polypeptide(L)'
;MTWIRETATPVTAGDWSFELRDDDISTIRFHGVDVLRSVRAVARDRNWATPQWTISGVADVPGGIRMSLRTRQLGADLDASLTATADGETLTVVFEATSAVEFPTNRTGLVVLHPPQLAGSALRIEHADGTEDTTAFPVDIAPLQPAFDIRSLVWEQEGLRVTCTFDGDVFEMEDQRNWTDASFKTYSRPLALPFPYLLAAGETVRQSVSVTAEAVPDVAVPDAVAGTAAATSGDAHAAPAGAVATAAGAEALAFVDAGTMPAVSVGASTAPDAGPVPVPVGADLLVEIDLGWAGWPAALARAAGSGLPLDVRLVIAARASG
;
A
#
# COMPACT_ATOMS: atom_id res chain seq x y z
N MET A 1 25.32 -0.94 3.49
CA MET A 1 23.99 -0.84 2.86
C MET A 1 23.03 -0.55 4.01
N THR A 2 22.78 0.73 4.28
CA THR A 2 21.94 1.17 5.40
C THR A 2 20.50 1.07 4.93
N TRP A 3 19.77 0.07 5.43
CA TRP A 3 18.41 -0.26 4.99
C TRP A 3 17.34 0.69 5.54
N ILE A 4 17.73 1.63 6.41
CA ILE A 4 16.86 2.63 7.01
C ILE A 4 17.47 4.00 6.68
N ARG A 5 16.72 4.82 5.95
CA ARG A 5 17.04 6.24 5.72
C ARG A 5 16.27 7.05 6.75
N GLU A 6 16.99 7.75 7.62
CA GLU A 6 16.47 8.28 8.90
C GLU A 6 16.03 9.75 8.84
N THR A 7 16.28 10.47 7.74
CA THR A 7 16.01 11.91 7.72
C THR A 7 14.59 12.21 7.26
N ALA A 8 13.69 12.38 8.22
CA ALA A 8 12.38 13.00 7.98
C ALA A 8 12.50 14.50 8.24
N THR A 9 12.04 15.32 7.29
CA THR A 9 11.98 16.79 7.47
C THR A 9 10.53 17.21 7.69
N PRO A 10 10.15 17.68 8.88
CA PRO A 10 8.79 18.12 9.14
C PRO A 10 8.48 19.42 8.39
N VAL A 11 7.25 19.53 7.89
CA VAL A 11 6.71 20.70 7.20
C VAL A 11 5.35 21.02 7.84
N THR A 12 5.08 22.31 8.00
CA THR A 12 3.79 22.82 8.47
C THR A 12 3.23 23.78 7.44
N ALA A 13 1.96 23.61 7.10
CA ALA A 13 1.23 24.40 6.11
C ALA A 13 -0.17 24.71 6.65
N GLY A 14 -0.30 25.84 7.35
CA GLY A 14 -1.53 26.16 8.09
C GLY A 14 -1.78 25.11 9.19
N ASP A 15 -2.99 24.55 9.20
CA ASP A 15 -3.42 23.50 10.14
C ASP A 15 -2.96 22.09 9.73
N TRP A 16 -2.32 21.97 8.57
CA TRP A 16 -1.73 20.73 8.08
C TRP A 16 -0.26 20.60 8.49
N SER A 17 0.15 19.36 8.74
CA SER A 17 1.56 19.00 8.89
C SER A 17 1.86 17.69 8.16
N PHE A 18 3.08 17.55 7.68
CA PHE A 18 3.57 16.34 7.03
C PHE A 18 5.09 16.26 7.11
N GLU A 19 5.66 15.12 6.75
CA GLU A 19 7.08 14.87 6.72
C GLU A 19 7.55 14.57 5.30
N LEU A 20 8.61 15.26 4.87
CA LEU A 20 9.35 14.89 3.67
C LEU A 20 10.31 13.76 4.00
N ARG A 21 10.10 12.60 3.38
CA ARG A 21 10.96 11.41 3.49
C ARG A 21 11.41 11.01 2.10
N ASP A 22 12.62 11.42 1.73
CA ASP A 22 13.07 11.39 0.33
C ASP A 22 12.01 12.07 -0.58
N ASP A 23 11.52 11.36 -1.59
CA ASP A 23 10.53 11.80 -2.59
C ASP A 23 9.07 11.65 -2.13
N ASP A 24 8.86 11.28 -0.87
CA ASP A 24 7.55 11.03 -0.26
C ASP A 24 7.08 12.20 0.61
N ILE A 25 5.81 12.59 0.44
CA ILE A 25 5.06 13.44 1.38
C ILE A 25 4.31 12.49 2.31
N SER A 26 4.83 12.32 3.52
CA SER A 26 4.42 11.25 4.44
C SER A 26 3.86 11.79 5.76
N THR A 27 3.22 10.94 6.56
CA THR A 27 2.69 11.28 7.90
C THR A 27 1.83 12.55 7.86
N ILE A 28 0.83 12.55 6.96
CA ILE A 28 0.03 13.73 6.67
C ILE A 28 -1.06 13.86 7.73
N ARG A 29 -1.07 14.99 8.44
CA ARG A 29 -1.93 15.26 9.58
C ARG A 29 -2.68 16.57 9.44
N PHE A 30 -3.90 16.61 9.97
CA PHE A 30 -4.70 17.82 10.13
C PHE A 30 -5.00 18.00 11.63
N HIS A 31 -4.63 19.15 12.20
CA HIS A 31 -4.71 19.39 13.66
C HIS A 31 -4.09 18.27 14.54
N GLY A 32 -3.06 17.59 14.02
CA GLY A 32 -2.35 16.51 14.71
C GLY A 32 -2.97 15.11 14.55
N VAL A 33 -4.15 14.98 13.94
CA VAL A 33 -4.79 13.69 13.61
C VAL A 33 -4.20 13.14 12.32
N ASP A 34 -3.84 11.86 12.29
CA ASP A 34 -3.33 11.19 11.08
C ASP A 34 -4.44 11.09 10.03
N VAL A 35 -4.24 11.75 8.88
CA VAL A 35 -5.21 11.79 7.78
C VAL A 35 -4.85 10.79 6.69
N LEU A 36 -3.61 10.85 6.21
CA LEU A 36 -3.06 9.94 5.21
C LEU A 36 -1.66 9.51 5.63
N ARG A 37 -1.27 8.29 5.27
CA ARG A 37 0.11 7.85 5.48
C ARG A 37 1.06 8.56 4.54
N SER A 38 0.66 8.75 3.28
CA SER A 38 1.54 9.30 2.25
C SER A 38 0.84 9.63 0.94
N VAL A 39 1.36 10.61 0.20
CA VAL A 39 1.09 10.84 -1.22
C VAL A 39 2.41 10.82 -1.98
N ARG A 40 2.52 9.98 -3.01
CA ARG A 40 3.79 9.73 -3.74
C ARG A 40 3.66 9.93 -5.24
N ALA A 41 4.71 10.51 -5.82
CA ALA A 41 4.97 10.40 -7.25
C ALA A 41 5.52 9.01 -7.59
N VAL A 42 4.90 8.31 -8.53
CA VAL A 42 5.29 6.95 -8.93
C VAL A 42 5.46 6.86 -10.43
N ALA A 43 6.53 6.20 -10.84
CA ALA A 43 6.66 5.60 -12.17
C ALA A 43 6.86 4.08 -12.03
N ARG A 44 6.43 3.29 -13.02
CA ARG A 44 6.61 1.84 -13.09
C ARG A 44 6.94 1.45 -14.52
N ASP A 45 8.06 0.77 -14.73
CA ASP A 45 8.39 0.23 -16.04
C ASP A 45 7.42 -0.91 -16.44
N ARG A 46 7.61 -1.47 -17.63
CA ARG A 46 6.83 -2.62 -18.13
C ARG A 46 6.84 -3.86 -17.21
N ASN A 47 7.84 -3.99 -16.34
CA ASN A 47 8.01 -5.12 -15.42
C ASN A 47 7.59 -4.77 -13.98
N TRP A 48 6.87 -3.65 -13.79
CA TRP A 48 6.49 -3.11 -12.48
C TRP A 48 7.66 -2.70 -11.57
N ALA A 49 8.88 -2.54 -12.10
CA ALA A 49 10.00 -2.00 -11.34
C ALA A 49 9.84 -0.48 -11.18
N THR A 50 10.18 0.04 -9.99
CA THR A 50 10.09 1.47 -9.65
C THR A 50 11.44 2.14 -9.90
N PRO A 51 11.54 3.09 -10.85
CA PRO A 51 12.72 3.91 -10.96
C PRO A 51 12.80 4.85 -9.76
N GLN A 52 13.99 5.06 -9.23
CA GLN A 52 14.17 5.99 -8.11
C GLN A 52 14.12 7.43 -8.62
N TRP A 53 13.46 8.30 -7.87
CA TRP A 53 13.51 9.73 -8.08
C TRP A 53 14.77 10.32 -7.45
N THR A 54 15.44 11.18 -8.20
CA THR A 54 16.44 12.10 -7.68
C THR A 54 15.76 13.43 -7.39
N ILE A 55 15.86 13.88 -6.15
CA ILE A 55 15.37 15.19 -5.73
C ILE A 55 16.41 16.23 -6.10
N SER A 56 16.05 17.16 -6.98
CA SER A 56 16.95 18.24 -7.42
C SER A 56 16.81 19.50 -6.56
N GLY A 57 15.70 19.63 -5.82
CA GLY A 57 15.51 20.70 -4.85
C GLY A 57 14.13 20.68 -4.21
N VAL A 58 14.03 21.31 -3.04
CA VAL A 58 12.77 21.62 -2.35
C VAL A 58 12.74 23.12 -2.14
N ALA A 59 11.63 23.76 -2.53
CA ALA A 59 11.43 25.20 -2.38
C ALA A 59 10.14 25.48 -1.62
N ASP A 60 10.17 26.46 -0.72
CA ASP A 60 8.97 27.00 -0.11
C ASP A 60 8.12 27.72 -1.15
N VAL A 61 6.82 27.50 -1.11
CA VAL A 61 5.82 28.20 -1.93
C VAL A 61 4.70 28.70 -1.03
N PRO A 62 3.88 29.67 -1.47
CA PRO A 62 2.71 30.08 -0.69
C PRO A 62 1.84 28.88 -0.34
N GLY A 63 1.59 28.69 0.96
CA GLY A 63 0.77 27.58 1.47
C GLY A 63 1.48 26.23 1.54
N GLY A 64 2.78 26.09 1.23
CA GLY A 64 3.48 24.82 1.42
C GLY A 64 4.83 24.72 0.70
N ILE A 65 5.08 23.59 0.03
CA ILE A 65 6.38 23.28 -0.59
C ILE A 65 6.21 22.74 -2.01
N ARG A 66 7.24 22.94 -2.83
CA ARG A 66 7.41 22.31 -4.15
C ARG A 66 8.73 21.55 -4.21
N MET A 67 8.62 20.26 -4.49
CA MET A 67 9.74 19.37 -4.72
C MET A 67 9.96 19.18 -6.23
N SER A 68 11.21 19.33 -6.67
CA SER A 68 11.63 19.06 -8.04
C SER A 68 12.27 17.68 -8.11
N LEU A 69 11.78 16.85 -9.03
CA LEU A 69 12.12 15.44 -9.15
C LEU A 69 12.65 15.14 -10.55
N ARG A 70 13.57 14.18 -10.66
CA ARG A 70 14.02 13.64 -11.95
C ARG A 70 14.27 12.15 -11.85
N THR A 71 13.96 11.39 -12.89
CA THR A 71 14.48 10.02 -13.02
C THR A 71 14.94 9.73 -14.44
N ARG A 72 16.02 8.97 -14.56
CA ARG A 72 16.62 8.48 -15.81
C ARG A 72 16.81 6.96 -15.80
N GLN A 73 16.05 6.25 -14.96
CA GLN A 73 16.19 4.82 -14.72
C GLN A 73 15.10 4.03 -15.46
N LEU A 74 15.39 2.75 -15.74
CA LEU A 74 14.42 1.80 -16.30
C LEU A 74 13.76 2.26 -17.61
N GLY A 75 14.47 3.04 -18.42
CA GLY A 75 13.98 3.59 -19.69
C GLY A 75 13.15 4.87 -19.55
N ALA A 76 12.76 5.26 -18.34
CA ALA A 76 12.11 6.54 -18.10
C ALA A 76 13.14 7.68 -18.20
N ASP A 77 12.73 8.80 -18.80
CA ASP A 77 13.44 10.07 -18.78
C ASP A 77 12.44 11.16 -18.41
N LEU A 78 12.23 11.34 -17.09
CA LEU A 78 11.19 12.21 -16.55
C LEU A 78 11.81 13.37 -15.77
N ASP A 79 11.36 14.59 -16.09
CA ASP A 79 11.52 15.78 -15.27
C ASP A 79 10.16 16.11 -14.67
N ALA A 80 10.09 16.24 -13.34
CA ALA A 80 8.82 16.28 -12.62
C ALA A 80 8.83 17.25 -11.43
N SER A 81 7.64 17.54 -10.94
CA SER A 81 7.41 18.30 -9.71
C SER A 81 6.30 17.69 -8.88
N LEU A 82 6.45 17.76 -7.56
CA LEU A 82 5.43 17.40 -6.58
C LEU A 82 5.24 18.59 -5.65
N THR A 83 4.05 19.20 -5.70
CA THR A 83 3.74 20.43 -4.96
C THR A 83 2.65 20.12 -3.93
N ALA A 84 2.90 20.39 -2.66
CA ALA A 84 1.90 20.29 -1.58
C ALA A 84 1.60 21.68 -1.04
N THR A 85 0.33 22.07 -1.08
CA THR A 85 -0.13 23.36 -0.59
C THR A 85 -1.42 23.20 0.20
N ALA A 86 -1.49 23.82 1.37
CA ALA A 86 -2.69 23.91 2.18
C ALA A 86 -3.40 25.25 1.97
N ASP A 87 -4.73 25.18 1.94
CA ASP A 87 -5.65 26.31 1.99
C ASP A 87 -6.80 25.95 2.94
N GLY A 88 -6.76 26.53 4.15
CA GLY A 88 -7.67 26.18 5.25
C GLY A 88 -7.69 24.68 5.54
N GLU A 89 -8.88 24.09 5.43
CA GLU A 89 -9.16 22.68 5.70
C GLU A 89 -8.74 21.74 4.57
N THR A 90 -8.14 22.26 3.47
CA THR A 90 -7.78 21.45 2.30
C THR A 90 -6.28 21.45 2.04
N LEU A 91 -5.68 20.26 1.98
CA LEU A 91 -4.34 20.03 1.44
C LEU A 91 -4.44 19.52 0.01
N THR A 92 -3.80 20.21 -0.93
CA THR A 92 -3.71 19.77 -2.33
C THR A 92 -2.29 19.36 -2.67
N VAL A 93 -2.14 18.17 -3.24
CA VAL A 93 -0.88 17.64 -3.80
C VAL A 93 -1.01 17.55 -5.31
N VAL A 94 -0.14 18.26 -6.04
CA VAL A 94 -0.11 18.27 -7.51
C VAL A 94 1.18 17.63 -8.00
N PHE A 95 1.06 16.63 -8.86
CA PHE A 95 2.15 16.02 -9.61
C PHE A 95 2.09 16.44 -11.08
N GLU A 96 3.22 16.85 -11.61
CA GLU A 96 3.38 17.14 -13.03
C GLU A 96 4.73 16.59 -13.49
N ALA A 97 4.73 15.74 -14.51
CA ALA A 97 5.93 15.10 -15.05
C ALA A 97 5.91 15.07 -16.57
N THR A 98 6.98 15.55 -17.19
CA THR A 98 7.16 15.53 -18.64
C THR A 98 8.22 14.51 -19.01
N SER A 99 7.92 13.66 -20.00
CA SER A 99 8.88 12.70 -20.53
C SER A 99 9.73 13.30 -21.65
N ALA A 100 11.04 13.16 -21.58
CA ALA A 100 11.93 13.57 -22.68
C ALA A 100 12.01 12.51 -23.80
N VAL A 101 11.64 11.27 -23.49
CA VAL A 101 11.69 10.13 -24.42
C VAL A 101 10.37 9.37 -24.42
N GLU A 102 10.11 8.62 -25.48
CA GLU A 102 9.02 7.65 -25.45
C GLU A 102 9.46 6.42 -24.65
N PHE A 103 8.63 5.95 -23.72
CA PHE A 103 8.90 4.70 -22.99
C PHE A 103 7.63 3.95 -22.57
N PRO A 104 7.68 2.60 -22.49
CA PRO A 104 6.58 1.80 -21.98
C PRO A 104 6.51 1.87 -20.44
N THR A 105 5.34 2.23 -19.92
CA THR A 105 5.06 2.35 -18.48
C THR A 105 3.80 1.58 -18.10
N ASN A 106 3.81 0.95 -16.94
CA ASN A 106 2.59 0.39 -16.34
C ASN A 106 1.85 1.46 -15.52
N ARG A 107 2.57 2.48 -15.05
CA ARG A 107 2.03 3.56 -14.21
C ARG A 107 2.99 4.73 -14.17
N THR A 108 2.51 5.93 -14.47
CA THR A 108 3.19 7.19 -14.18
C THR A 108 2.14 8.14 -13.62
N GLY A 109 2.28 8.58 -12.37
CA GLY A 109 1.24 9.35 -11.68
C GLY A 109 1.40 9.41 -10.16
N LEU A 110 0.30 9.66 -9.46
CA LEU A 110 0.18 9.72 -8.01
C LEU A 110 -0.34 8.39 -7.46
N VAL A 111 0.12 8.06 -6.26
CA VAL A 111 -0.54 7.11 -5.38
C VAL A 111 -0.76 7.73 -4.01
N VAL A 112 -1.82 7.32 -3.34
CA VAL A 112 -2.21 7.76 -2.00
C VAL A 112 -2.26 6.55 -1.08
N LEU A 113 -1.56 6.62 0.05
CA LEU A 113 -1.55 5.59 1.06
C LEU A 113 -2.44 6.00 2.24
N HIS A 114 -3.48 5.23 2.47
CA HIS A 114 -4.42 5.42 3.57
C HIS A 114 -3.99 4.59 4.79
N PRO A 115 -4.27 5.05 6.03
CA PRO A 115 -3.97 4.31 7.25
C PRO A 115 -4.65 2.93 7.28
N PRO A 116 -3.95 1.85 7.70
CA PRO A 116 -4.57 0.53 7.83
C PRO A 116 -5.60 0.46 8.97
N GLN A 117 -5.58 1.42 9.90
CA GLN A 117 -6.56 1.59 10.97
C GLN A 117 -7.98 1.84 10.44
N LEU A 118 -8.11 2.22 9.16
CA LEU A 118 -9.40 2.39 8.52
C LEU A 118 -10.13 1.07 8.27
N ALA A 119 -9.50 -0.09 8.44
CA ALA A 119 -10.14 -1.39 8.27
C ALA A 119 -11.48 -1.48 9.04
N GLY A 120 -12.57 -1.75 8.33
CA GLY A 120 -13.94 -1.78 8.86
C GLY A 120 -14.69 -0.44 8.86
N SER A 121 -14.01 0.69 8.64
CA SER A 121 -14.66 2.00 8.54
C SER A 121 -15.50 2.11 7.27
N ALA A 122 -16.64 2.79 7.40
CA ALA A 122 -17.50 3.09 6.25
C ALA A 122 -16.77 3.97 5.24
N LEU A 123 -16.96 3.66 3.97
CA LEU A 123 -16.35 4.34 2.84
C LEU A 123 -17.45 4.69 1.83
N ARG A 124 -17.61 5.99 1.54
CA ARG A 124 -18.41 6.45 0.39
C ARG A 124 -17.49 6.72 -0.77
N ILE A 125 -17.90 6.30 -1.96
CA ILE A 125 -17.19 6.48 -3.21
C ILE A 125 -18.08 7.34 -4.11
N GLU A 126 -17.55 8.44 -4.63
CA GLU A 126 -18.14 9.13 -5.78
C GLU A 126 -17.40 8.65 -7.02
N HIS A 127 -18.16 8.27 -8.05
CA HIS A 127 -17.63 7.79 -9.31
C HIS A 127 -17.43 8.90 -10.34
N ALA A 128 -16.67 8.62 -11.40
CA ALA A 128 -16.40 9.61 -12.44
C ALA A 128 -17.67 10.02 -13.22
N ASP A 129 -18.68 9.15 -13.27
CA ASP A 129 -20.00 9.44 -13.86
C ASP A 129 -20.95 10.20 -12.93
N GLY A 130 -20.51 10.50 -11.70
CA GLY A 130 -21.28 11.19 -10.66
C GLY A 130 -22.23 10.29 -9.87
N THR A 131 -22.21 8.98 -10.09
CA THR A 131 -22.89 8.03 -9.20
C THR A 131 -22.15 7.90 -7.88
N GLU A 132 -22.84 7.44 -6.84
CA GLU A 132 -22.26 7.21 -5.53
C GLU A 132 -22.52 5.78 -5.06
N ASP A 133 -21.49 5.16 -4.50
CA ASP A 133 -21.58 3.88 -3.82
C ASP A 133 -21.14 4.00 -2.35
N THR A 134 -21.65 3.09 -1.52
CA THR A 134 -21.24 2.95 -0.12
C THR A 134 -20.74 1.54 0.14
N THR A 135 -19.59 1.45 0.77
CA THR A 135 -18.89 0.22 1.14
C THR A 135 -18.16 0.44 2.46
N ALA A 136 -17.17 -0.40 2.77
CA ALA A 136 -16.23 -0.19 3.86
C ALA A 136 -14.82 -0.55 3.42
N PHE A 137 -13.81 0.01 4.09
CA PHE A 137 -12.46 -0.52 4.01
C PHE A 137 -12.47 -1.98 4.51
N PRO A 138 -11.87 -2.94 3.79
CA PRO A 138 -11.90 -4.34 4.17
C PRO A 138 -11.31 -4.60 5.56
N VAL A 139 -12.01 -5.37 6.39
CA VAL A 139 -11.44 -5.90 7.65
C VAL A 139 -10.40 -6.96 7.31
N ASP A 140 -10.82 -8.01 6.62
CA ASP A 140 -9.96 -9.05 6.07
C ASP A 140 -9.18 -8.53 4.85
N ILE A 141 -8.03 -9.15 4.57
CA ILE A 141 -7.20 -8.80 3.41
C ILE A 141 -8.00 -9.08 2.13
N ALA A 142 -8.22 -8.04 1.34
CA ALA A 142 -8.91 -8.15 0.05
C ALA A 142 -7.90 -8.42 -1.08
N PRO A 143 -8.00 -9.54 -1.81
CA PRO A 143 -7.10 -9.83 -2.93
C PRO A 143 -7.47 -9.07 -4.22
N LEU A 144 -8.66 -8.46 -4.27
CA LEU A 144 -9.19 -7.67 -5.39
C LEU A 144 -9.37 -6.21 -4.98
N GLN A 145 -9.62 -5.31 -5.94
CA GLN A 145 -9.83 -3.88 -5.68
C GLN A 145 -11.04 -3.64 -4.77
N PRO A 146 -10.88 -3.00 -3.59
CA PRO A 146 -12.00 -2.65 -2.72
C PRO A 146 -12.89 -1.52 -3.28
N ALA A 147 -12.34 -0.69 -4.16
CA ALA A 147 -13.01 0.44 -4.79
C ALA A 147 -12.44 0.68 -6.20
N PHE A 148 -13.29 1.08 -7.14
CA PHE A 148 -12.96 1.32 -8.54
C PHE A 148 -13.65 2.59 -9.04
N ASP A 149 -13.20 3.08 -10.20
CA ASP A 149 -13.71 4.30 -10.84
C ASP A 149 -13.88 5.47 -9.85
N ILE A 150 -12.81 5.80 -9.14
CA ILE A 150 -12.86 6.73 -8.00
C ILE A 150 -12.66 8.16 -8.50
N ARG A 151 -13.64 9.02 -8.23
CA ARG A 151 -13.49 10.48 -8.27
C ARG A 151 -13.20 11.06 -6.89
N SER A 152 -13.95 10.63 -5.89
CA SER A 152 -13.70 11.00 -4.49
C SER A 152 -13.98 9.85 -3.54
N LEU A 153 -13.28 9.86 -2.40
CA LEU A 153 -13.46 8.93 -1.29
C LEU A 153 -13.78 9.74 -0.04
N VAL A 154 -14.83 9.34 0.68
CA VAL A 154 -15.21 9.98 1.96
C VAL A 154 -15.25 8.93 3.06
N TRP A 155 -14.56 9.21 4.16
CA TRP A 155 -14.58 8.39 5.36
C TRP A 155 -14.50 9.27 6.62
N GLU A 156 -14.78 8.67 7.77
CA GLU A 156 -14.62 9.32 9.06
C GLU A 156 -13.54 8.61 9.88
N GLN A 157 -12.69 9.36 10.57
CA GLN A 157 -11.66 8.84 11.47
C GLN A 157 -11.35 9.87 12.56
N GLU A 158 -11.26 9.42 13.81
CA GLU A 158 -10.84 10.25 14.95
C GLU A 158 -11.54 11.63 15.04
N GLY A 159 -12.86 11.66 14.76
CA GLY A 159 -13.66 12.89 14.81
C GLY A 159 -13.53 13.80 13.58
N LEU A 160 -12.80 13.39 12.55
CA LEU A 160 -12.72 14.07 11.25
C LEU A 160 -13.56 13.34 10.21
N ARG A 161 -14.26 14.11 9.38
CA ARG A 161 -14.70 13.69 8.05
C ARG A 161 -13.61 14.06 7.07
N VAL A 162 -13.10 13.06 6.36
CA VAL A 162 -12.06 13.25 5.35
C VAL A 162 -12.65 12.98 3.98
N THR A 163 -12.47 13.94 3.08
CA THR A 163 -12.79 13.79 1.65
C THR A 163 -11.49 13.85 0.86
N CYS A 164 -11.21 12.80 0.08
CA CYS A 164 -10.05 12.72 -0.80
C CYS A 164 -10.53 12.68 -2.25
N THR A 165 -10.28 13.75 -3.00
CA THR A 165 -10.71 13.94 -4.39
C THR A 165 -9.52 13.82 -5.33
N PHE A 166 -9.71 13.15 -6.45
CA PHE A 166 -8.67 12.83 -7.42
C PHE A 166 -8.96 13.48 -8.77
N ASP A 167 -7.92 13.95 -9.45
CA ASP A 167 -8.00 14.53 -10.79
C ASP A 167 -6.80 14.13 -11.66
N GLY A 168 -7.01 14.10 -12.97
CA GLY A 168 -5.99 13.83 -13.99
C GLY A 168 -5.87 12.38 -14.44
N ASP A 169 -6.66 11.46 -13.88
CA ASP A 169 -6.88 10.07 -14.37
C ASP A 169 -8.03 9.42 -13.58
N VAL A 170 -8.40 8.19 -13.94
CA VAL A 170 -9.27 7.34 -13.13
C VAL A 170 -8.43 6.63 -12.07
N PHE A 171 -8.93 6.58 -10.83
CA PHE A 171 -8.25 5.94 -9.71
C PHE A 171 -9.00 4.69 -9.24
N GLU A 172 -8.25 3.73 -8.70
CA GLU A 172 -8.77 2.52 -8.05
C GLU A 172 -8.04 2.30 -6.73
N MET A 173 -8.62 1.48 -5.85
CA MET A 173 -8.01 1.10 -4.57
C MET A 173 -7.50 -0.34 -4.61
N GLU A 174 -6.37 -0.57 -3.96
CA GLU A 174 -5.86 -1.90 -3.61
C GLU A 174 -5.69 -1.97 -2.09
N ASP A 175 -5.97 -3.14 -1.54
CA ASP A 175 -5.54 -3.48 -0.19
C ASP A 175 -4.08 -3.93 -0.23
N GLN A 176 -3.16 -3.02 0.10
CA GLN A 176 -1.73 -3.28 0.00
C GLN A 176 -1.22 -4.24 1.08
N ARG A 177 -2.07 -4.59 2.07
CA ARG A 177 -1.78 -5.64 3.05
C ARG A 177 -1.62 -7.00 2.39
N ASN A 178 -2.28 -7.21 1.23
CA ASN A 178 -2.07 -8.38 0.38
C ASN A 178 -0.63 -8.49 -0.16
N TRP A 179 0.12 -7.38 -0.15
CA TRP A 179 1.53 -7.29 -0.53
C TRP A 179 2.45 -7.01 0.65
N THR A 180 2.00 -7.30 1.88
CA THR A 180 2.72 -7.09 3.15
C THR A 180 2.98 -5.63 3.54
N ASP A 181 2.44 -4.66 2.80
CA ASP A 181 2.49 -3.24 3.16
C ASP A 181 1.30 -2.87 4.06
N ALA A 182 1.55 -2.16 5.16
CA ALA A 182 0.51 -1.77 6.12
C ALA A 182 -0.26 -0.51 5.66
N SER A 183 -1.02 -0.61 4.56
CA SER A 183 -1.87 0.47 4.04
C SER A 183 -2.93 -0.02 3.04
N PHE A 184 -3.96 0.79 2.83
CA PHE A 184 -4.73 0.77 1.59
C PHE A 184 -4.10 1.76 0.62
N LYS A 185 -4.09 1.45 -0.67
CA LYS A 185 -3.45 2.29 -1.70
C LYS A 185 -4.46 2.66 -2.77
N THR A 186 -4.68 3.95 -2.97
CA THR A 186 -5.37 4.47 -4.16
C THR A 186 -4.34 4.84 -5.22
N TYR A 187 -4.57 4.46 -6.47
CA TYR A 187 -3.62 4.62 -7.57
C TYR A 187 -4.32 4.85 -8.91
N SER A 188 -3.61 5.48 -9.85
CA SER A 188 -3.95 5.48 -11.27
C SER A 188 -2.98 4.60 -12.07
N ARG A 189 -3.23 4.21 -13.32
CA ARG A 189 -4.53 4.10 -13.99
C ARG A 189 -5.19 2.75 -13.63
N PRO A 190 -6.48 2.54 -13.97
CA PRO A 190 -7.18 1.28 -13.74
C PRO A 190 -6.43 0.05 -14.26
N LEU A 191 -6.41 -1.03 -13.49
CA LEU A 191 -5.74 -2.28 -13.89
C LEU A 191 -6.44 -2.99 -15.05
N ALA A 192 -7.70 -2.66 -15.33
CA ALA A 192 -8.44 -3.21 -16.47
C ALA A 192 -7.97 -2.67 -17.83
N LEU A 193 -7.24 -1.55 -17.86
CA LEU A 193 -6.75 -0.95 -19.10
C LEU A 193 -5.47 -1.64 -19.57
N PRO A 194 -5.18 -1.67 -20.88
CA PRO A 194 -3.96 -2.29 -21.39
C PRO A 194 -2.69 -1.69 -20.76
N PHE A 195 -1.79 -2.55 -20.27
CA PHE A 195 -0.47 -2.18 -19.78
C PHE A 195 0.60 -3.16 -20.31
N PRO A 196 1.85 -2.69 -20.56
CA PRO A 196 2.25 -1.30 -20.48
C PRO A 196 1.59 -0.44 -21.56
N TYR A 197 1.42 0.85 -21.28
CA TYR A 197 1.09 1.86 -22.29
C TYR A 197 2.35 2.67 -22.63
N LEU A 198 2.37 3.30 -23.80
CA LEU A 198 3.46 4.17 -24.19
C LEU A 198 3.17 5.59 -23.70
N LEU A 199 4.11 6.16 -22.96
CA LEU A 199 4.15 7.60 -22.68
C LEU A 199 5.05 8.23 -23.74
N ALA A 200 4.53 9.16 -24.54
CA ALA A 200 5.25 9.73 -25.67
C ALA A 200 6.32 10.74 -25.22
N ALA A 201 7.33 10.95 -26.08
CA ALA A 201 8.29 12.03 -25.87
C ALA A 201 7.58 13.39 -25.92
N GLY A 202 7.84 14.24 -24.92
CA GLY A 202 7.18 15.53 -24.72
C GLY A 202 5.82 15.45 -24.03
N GLU A 203 5.27 14.25 -23.80
CA GLU A 203 4.00 14.09 -23.09
C GLU A 203 4.15 14.47 -21.62
N THR A 204 3.14 15.17 -21.09
CA THR A 204 3.09 15.59 -19.68
C THR A 204 1.94 14.89 -18.99
N VAL A 205 2.26 14.13 -17.94
CA VAL A 205 1.28 13.60 -16.99
C VAL A 205 1.07 14.65 -15.91
N ARG A 206 -0.19 15.05 -15.69
CA ARG A 206 -0.56 15.96 -14.61
C ARG A 206 -1.72 15.37 -13.82
N GLN A 207 -1.54 15.27 -12.51
CA GLN A 207 -2.54 14.73 -11.60
C GLN A 207 -2.56 15.53 -10.30
N SER A 208 -3.70 15.52 -9.62
CA SER A 208 -3.79 16.11 -8.29
C SER A 208 -4.67 15.31 -7.36
N VAL A 209 -4.34 15.40 -6.07
CA VAL A 209 -5.15 14.89 -4.97
C VAL A 209 -5.44 16.06 -4.05
N SER A 210 -6.72 16.31 -3.77
CA SER A 210 -7.16 17.29 -2.78
C SER A 210 -7.79 16.55 -1.60
N VAL A 211 -7.27 16.81 -0.41
CA VAL A 211 -7.70 16.17 0.84
C VAL A 211 -8.29 17.26 1.72
N THR A 212 -9.58 17.18 1.97
CA THR A 212 -10.30 18.09 2.87
C THR A 212 -10.59 17.35 4.16
N ALA A 213 -10.29 17.96 5.30
CA ALA A 213 -10.55 17.39 6.63
C ALA A 213 -11.39 18.36 7.45
N GLU A 214 -12.60 17.94 7.83
CA GLU A 214 -13.57 18.74 8.57
C GLU A 214 -13.89 18.06 9.90
N ALA A 215 -14.05 18.83 10.97
CA ALA A 215 -14.51 18.27 12.25
C ALA A 215 -15.96 17.77 12.11
N VAL A 216 -16.23 16.53 12.53
CA VAL A 216 -17.59 16.03 12.66
C VAL A 216 -18.17 16.62 13.94
N PRO A 217 -19.29 17.38 13.89
CA PRO A 217 -19.95 17.85 15.09
C PRO A 217 -20.34 16.65 15.96
N ASP A 218 -19.91 16.67 17.22
CA ASP A 218 -20.20 15.63 18.20
C ASP A 218 -21.71 15.33 18.18
N VAL A 219 -22.10 14.13 17.75
CA VAL A 219 -23.49 13.69 17.86
C VAL A 219 -23.72 13.45 19.34
N ALA A 220 -24.33 14.43 20.01
CA ALA A 220 -24.75 14.31 21.40
C ALA A 220 -25.51 12.98 21.60
N VAL A 221 -24.88 12.05 22.29
CA VAL A 221 -25.53 10.82 22.76
C VAL A 221 -26.59 11.26 23.79
N PRO A 222 -27.87 10.85 23.67
CA PRO A 222 -28.88 11.15 24.68
C PRO A 222 -28.43 10.58 26.03
N ASP A 223 -28.52 11.39 27.08
CA ASP A 223 -28.21 11.01 28.46
C ASP A 223 -28.75 9.61 28.81
N ALA A 224 -27.84 8.66 29.00
CA ALA A 224 -28.18 7.36 29.55
C ALA A 224 -28.45 7.51 31.05
N VAL A 225 -29.72 7.33 31.40
CA VAL A 225 -30.25 7.21 32.76
C VAL A 225 -29.39 6.28 33.61
N ALA A 226 -29.02 6.78 34.80
CA ALA A 226 -28.32 6.04 35.84
C ALA A 226 -29.00 4.70 36.15
N GLY A 227 -28.32 3.60 35.81
CA GLY A 227 -28.67 2.24 36.18
C GLY A 227 -27.49 1.57 36.87
N THR A 228 -27.52 1.51 38.19
CA THR A 228 -26.57 0.78 39.04
C THR A 228 -26.91 -0.71 39.06
N ALA A 229 -25.98 -1.60 38.68
CA ALA A 229 -25.92 -2.97 39.20
C ALA A 229 -24.59 -3.69 38.87
N ALA A 230 -23.79 -3.87 39.92
CA ALA A 230 -22.98 -5.03 40.29
C ALA A 230 -22.08 -5.73 39.25
N ALA A 231 -20.78 -5.41 39.34
CA ALA A 231 -19.70 -6.30 38.95
C ALA A 231 -19.58 -7.48 39.93
N THR A 232 -19.48 -8.70 39.41
CA THR A 232 -18.92 -9.85 40.14
C THR A 232 -17.52 -10.11 39.62
N SER A 233 -16.57 -10.08 40.54
CA SER A 233 -15.15 -10.35 40.36
C SER A 233 -14.85 -11.85 40.34
N GLY A 234 -13.92 -12.25 39.48
CA GLY A 234 -13.24 -13.55 39.53
C GLY A 234 -11.84 -13.44 38.90
N ASP A 235 -10.84 -13.26 39.77
CA ASP A 235 -9.42 -13.64 39.73
C ASP A 235 -8.56 -13.25 38.51
N ALA A 236 -7.75 -12.19 38.52
CA ALA A 236 -6.52 -11.90 39.29
C ALA A 236 -5.22 -12.54 38.73
N HIS A 237 -4.43 -11.74 38.02
CA HIS A 237 -3.01 -11.58 38.38
C HIS A 237 -2.55 -10.13 38.17
N ALA A 238 -2.16 -9.52 39.28
CA ALA A 238 -1.79 -8.12 39.40
C ALA A 238 -0.33 -7.87 38.97
N ALA A 239 -0.10 -6.70 38.35
CA ALA A 239 1.19 -6.03 38.36
C ALA A 239 1.04 -4.69 39.09
N PRO A 240 2.05 -4.23 39.86
CA PRO A 240 1.88 -3.12 40.79
C PRO A 240 1.93 -1.76 40.09
N ALA A 241 1.21 -0.79 40.66
CA ALA A 241 1.31 0.62 40.32
C ALA A 241 2.55 1.26 40.99
N GLY A 242 3.19 2.19 40.28
CA GLY A 242 4.27 3.01 40.81
C GLY A 242 4.93 3.93 39.78
N ALA A 243 4.24 5.03 39.45
CA ALA A 243 4.72 6.35 39.02
C ALA A 243 5.99 6.49 38.14
N VAL A 244 5.84 7.17 36.99
CA VAL A 244 6.23 8.57 36.72
C VAL A 244 6.27 8.73 35.19
N ALA A 245 5.53 9.70 34.67
CA ALA A 245 5.56 10.09 33.27
C ALA A 245 6.95 10.66 32.90
N THR A 246 7.60 10.03 31.92
CA THR A 246 8.64 10.66 31.10
C THR A 246 8.41 10.28 29.65
N ALA A 247 8.27 11.30 28.81
CA ALA A 247 8.21 11.21 27.36
C ALA A 247 9.39 10.41 26.78
N ALA A 248 9.16 9.85 25.58
CA ALA A 248 10.01 8.94 24.80
C ALA A 248 9.85 7.45 25.18
N GLY A 249 8.71 6.88 24.78
CA GLY A 249 8.57 5.43 24.67
C GLY A 249 8.55 5.07 23.19
N ALA A 250 9.63 4.48 22.67
CA ALA A 250 9.49 3.59 21.53
C ALA A 250 8.43 2.57 21.94
N GLU A 251 7.29 2.54 21.25
CA GLU A 251 6.31 1.48 21.45
C GLU A 251 7.05 0.16 21.28
N ALA A 252 7.24 -0.56 22.39
CA ALA A 252 7.87 -1.85 22.35
C ALA A 252 6.92 -2.75 21.56
N LEU A 253 7.30 -3.09 20.33
CA LEU A 253 6.60 -4.07 19.52
C LEU A 253 6.58 -5.39 20.31
N ALA A 254 5.43 -5.70 20.90
CA ALA A 254 5.21 -6.97 21.56
C ALA A 254 4.85 -8.00 20.49
N PHE A 255 5.80 -8.84 20.14
CA PHE A 255 5.53 -10.01 19.30
C PHE A 255 4.72 -11.00 20.13
N VAL A 256 3.48 -11.22 19.73
CA VAL A 256 2.62 -12.27 20.26
C VAL A 256 2.57 -13.43 19.25
N ASP A 257 2.44 -14.64 19.76
CA ASP A 257 2.27 -15.82 18.91
C ASP A 257 0.91 -15.72 18.20
N ALA A 258 0.92 -15.44 16.89
CA ALA A 258 -0.29 -15.20 16.09
C ALA A 258 -0.99 -16.50 15.65
N GLY A 259 -0.52 -17.65 16.12
CA GLY A 259 -1.02 -18.97 15.73
C GLY A 259 -0.23 -19.57 14.56
N THR A 260 -0.83 -20.54 13.88
CA THR A 260 -0.18 -21.22 12.75
C THR A 260 -0.15 -20.28 11.54
N MET A 261 1.05 -19.91 11.12
CA MET A 261 1.26 -19.26 9.82
C MET A 261 0.64 -20.11 8.71
N PRO A 262 0.06 -19.51 7.65
CA PRO A 262 -0.35 -20.26 6.47
C PRO A 262 0.83 -21.08 5.97
N ALA A 263 0.55 -22.32 5.56
CA ALA A 263 1.53 -23.25 5.04
C ALA A 263 2.36 -22.57 3.94
N VAL A 264 3.65 -22.33 4.20
CA VAL A 264 4.59 -21.88 3.18
C VAL A 264 5.17 -23.13 2.54
N SER A 265 4.78 -23.35 1.29
CA SER A 265 5.32 -24.40 0.43
C SER A 265 6.52 -23.87 -0.33
N VAL A 266 7.58 -24.68 -0.45
CA VAL A 266 8.73 -24.34 -1.28
C VAL A 266 8.67 -25.17 -2.56
N GLY A 267 8.74 -24.52 -3.73
CA GLY A 267 8.81 -25.19 -5.02
C GLY A 267 10.25 -25.52 -5.41
N ALA A 268 10.52 -26.76 -5.80
CA ALA A 268 11.79 -27.18 -6.38
C ALA A 268 11.57 -27.89 -7.72
N SER A 269 12.06 -27.31 -8.83
CA SER A 269 12.18 -28.03 -10.10
C SER A 269 13.37 -28.99 -10.01
N THR A 270 13.08 -30.28 -10.14
CA THR A 270 13.91 -31.30 -9.51
C THR A 270 14.70 -32.05 -10.62
N ALA A 271 16.00 -31.77 -10.74
CA ALA A 271 16.90 -32.35 -11.76
C ALA A 271 17.01 -33.89 -11.65
N PRO A 272 17.28 -34.68 -12.71
CA PRO A 272 17.29 -36.15 -12.63
C PRO A 272 18.37 -36.75 -11.72
N ASP A 273 19.50 -36.09 -11.56
CA ASP A 273 20.68 -36.66 -10.92
C ASP A 273 20.66 -36.56 -9.38
N ALA A 274 21.61 -37.22 -8.73
CA ALA A 274 21.79 -37.18 -7.28
C ALA A 274 22.17 -35.75 -6.83
N GLY A 275 21.16 -34.94 -6.53
CA GLY A 275 21.31 -33.64 -5.89
C GLY A 275 21.66 -33.76 -4.40
N PRO A 276 21.97 -32.63 -3.75
CA PRO A 276 22.18 -32.58 -2.30
C PRO A 276 20.96 -33.10 -1.55
N VAL A 277 21.18 -33.70 -0.37
CA VAL A 277 20.11 -34.15 0.52
C VAL A 277 19.20 -32.95 0.84
N PRO A 278 17.88 -33.03 0.56
CA PRO A 278 16.98 -31.93 0.86
C PRO A 278 16.96 -31.65 2.37
N VAL A 279 17.14 -30.39 2.76
CA VAL A 279 16.79 -29.93 4.10
C VAL A 279 15.29 -29.59 4.06
N PRO A 280 14.44 -30.16 4.94
CA PRO A 280 13.02 -29.82 4.95
C PRO A 280 12.82 -28.34 5.26
N VAL A 281 12.22 -27.61 4.33
CA VAL A 281 11.83 -26.20 4.49
C VAL A 281 10.39 -26.08 4.06
N GLY A 282 9.52 -25.60 4.95
CA GLY A 282 8.10 -25.40 4.66
C GLY A 282 7.18 -26.51 5.20
N ALA A 283 5.90 -26.40 4.86
CA ALA A 283 4.85 -27.33 5.30
C ALA A 283 4.66 -28.53 4.37
N ASP A 284 4.95 -28.35 3.08
CA ASP A 284 4.96 -29.37 2.04
C ASP A 284 6.03 -29.03 0.99
N LEU A 285 6.25 -29.95 0.06
CA LEU A 285 7.12 -29.77 -1.09
C LEU A 285 6.28 -29.78 -2.38
N LEU A 286 6.23 -28.64 -3.08
CA LEU A 286 5.62 -28.57 -4.41
C LEU A 286 6.58 -29.18 -5.45
N VAL A 287 6.10 -30.21 -6.14
CA VAL A 287 6.81 -30.94 -7.18
C VAL A 287 6.09 -30.77 -8.51
N GLU A 288 6.75 -30.16 -9.48
CA GLU A 288 6.27 -30.11 -10.86
C GLU A 288 6.86 -31.27 -11.67
N ILE A 289 5.99 -32.06 -12.29
CA ILE A 289 6.32 -33.29 -13.00
C ILE A 289 5.86 -33.16 -14.45
N ASP A 290 6.82 -33.07 -15.38
CA ASP A 290 6.55 -33.25 -16.81
C ASP A 290 6.43 -34.74 -17.14
N LEU A 291 5.22 -35.18 -17.47
CA LEU A 291 4.95 -36.58 -17.84
C LEU A 291 5.55 -36.97 -19.19
N GLY A 292 5.95 -36.01 -20.03
CA GLY A 292 6.68 -36.24 -21.28
C GLY A 292 8.16 -36.56 -21.07
N TRP A 293 8.71 -36.31 -19.89
CA TRP A 293 10.12 -36.51 -19.59
C TRP A 293 10.39 -37.86 -18.90
N ALA A 294 11.18 -38.74 -19.52
CA ALA A 294 11.40 -40.10 -19.00
C ALA A 294 12.02 -40.18 -17.58
N GLY A 295 12.62 -39.10 -17.07
CA GLY A 295 13.20 -39.04 -15.72
C GLY A 295 12.20 -38.72 -14.60
N TRP A 296 10.93 -38.44 -14.93
CA TRP A 296 9.93 -37.99 -13.97
C TRP A 296 9.69 -38.95 -12.78
N PRO A 297 9.75 -40.30 -12.92
CA PRO A 297 9.57 -41.19 -11.78
C PRO A 297 10.69 -41.05 -10.75
N ALA A 298 11.93 -40.83 -11.20
CA ALA A 298 13.09 -40.64 -10.34
C ALA A 298 13.00 -39.31 -9.56
N ALA A 299 12.50 -38.25 -10.23
CA ALA A 299 12.22 -36.97 -9.60
C ALA A 299 11.18 -37.08 -8.45
N LEU A 300 10.07 -37.78 -8.69
CA LEU A 300 9.04 -38.01 -7.68
C LEU A 300 9.56 -38.85 -6.50
N ALA A 301 10.29 -39.93 -6.78
CA ALA A 301 10.87 -40.79 -5.74
C ALA A 301 11.86 -40.03 -4.84
N ARG A 302 12.66 -39.12 -5.41
CA ARG A 302 13.53 -38.25 -4.62
C ARG A 302 12.73 -37.25 -3.78
N ALA A 303 11.71 -36.62 -4.35
CA ALA A 303 10.88 -35.67 -3.62
C ALA A 303 10.22 -36.33 -2.39
N ALA A 304 9.77 -37.58 -2.53
CA ALA A 304 9.24 -38.38 -1.42
C ALA A 304 10.27 -38.62 -0.30
N GLY A 305 11.57 -38.54 -0.59
CA GLY A 305 12.65 -38.60 0.39
C GLY A 305 12.83 -37.33 1.23
N SER A 306 12.08 -36.26 0.96
CA SER A 306 12.17 -34.99 1.73
C SER A 306 11.59 -35.07 3.14
N GLY A 307 10.76 -36.07 3.44
CA GLY A 307 10.06 -36.19 4.73
C GLY A 307 8.88 -35.22 4.91
N LEU A 308 8.50 -34.48 3.86
CA LEU A 308 7.33 -33.61 3.85
C LEU A 308 6.19 -34.21 3.01
N PRO A 309 4.92 -33.84 3.26
CA PRO A 309 3.84 -34.03 2.30
C PRO A 309 4.21 -33.44 0.94
N LEU A 310 3.77 -34.07 -0.14
CA LEU A 310 4.03 -33.59 -1.50
C LEU A 310 2.74 -32.99 -2.09
N ASP A 311 2.85 -31.76 -2.61
CA ASP A 311 1.90 -31.22 -3.58
C ASP A 311 2.46 -31.48 -4.97
N VAL A 312 1.72 -32.21 -5.83
CA VAL A 312 2.22 -32.68 -7.12
C VAL A 312 1.43 -32.05 -8.25
N ARG A 313 2.12 -31.22 -9.05
CA ARG A 313 1.60 -30.66 -10.28
C ARG A 313 2.03 -31.51 -11.47
N LEU A 314 1.06 -32.07 -12.20
CA LEU A 314 1.31 -32.84 -13.42
C LEU A 314 1.24 -31.91 -14.64
N VAL A 315 2.31 -31.88 -15.42
CA VAL A 315 2.38 -31.19 -16.71
C VAL A 315 2.24 -32.23 -17.81
N ILE A 316 1.20 -32.08 -18.64
CA ILE A 316 0.97 -32.88 -19.84
C ILE A 316 1.37 -32.02 -21.03
N ALA A 317 2.37 -32.43 -21.80
CA ALA A 317 2.78 -31.72 -22.99
C ALA A 317 1.60 -31.55 -23.96
N ALA A 318 1.41 -30.33 -24.49
CA ALA A 318 0.42 -30.09 -25.53
C ALA A 318 0.79 -30.94 -26.76
N ARG A 319 -0.13 -31.78 -27.23
CA ARG A 319 0.02 -32.45 -28.53
C ARG A 319 0.11 -31.36 -29.58
N ALA A 320 1.22 -31.30 -30.32
CA ALA A 320 1.26 -30.54 -31.56
C ALA A 320 0.14 -31.07 -32.46
N SER A 321 -0.85 -30.24 -32.75
CA SER A 321 -1.83 -30.49 -33.80
C SER A 321 -1.06 -30.53 -35.12
N GLY A 322 -0.89 -31.75 -35.64
CA GLY A 322 -0.36 -31.98 -36.99
C GLY A 322 -1.36 -31.59 -38.07
#